data_AF-A0A6G5A5U6-F1
#
_entry.id   AF-A0A6G5A5U6-F1
#
_cell.length_a   1.000
_cell.length_b   1.000
_cell.length_c   1.000
_cell.angle_alpha   90.00
_cell.angle_beta   90.00
_cell.angle_gamma   90.00
#
_symmetry.space_group_name_H-M   'P 1'
#
loop_
_entity.id
_entity.type
_entity.pdbx_description
1 polymer ?
#
loop_
_entity_poly.entity_id
_entity_poly.type
_entity_poly.pdbx_seq_one_letter_code
_entity_poly.pdbx_strand_id
1 'polypeptide(L)'
;MATSLGVTLLFLSALPLLGRCELKLNPGCKVETLRACGDDFIPYKKGPHLHESGQEFDEGCKKDKTQLPCTIKFINDCTEGLSKAAALVAVKALEENVEAACAVGSDAYNRYQKAIKCMNSQGEKLHKCISNFQGVLERAVVKAPSKEVIHYTCCSYAQTVDCLTDALAPCKSVGAQDYIVGIVEQMFGETLNLVCGKYKKGSAECKSLPQLPRLGASDRRLDNIVEILLETANTLGRKN
;
A
#
# COMPACT_ATOMS: atom_id res chain seq x y z
N MET A 1 56.62 42.90 -16.44
CA MET A 1 56.53 42.53 -15.01
C MET A 1 55.11 42.77 -14.53
N ALA A 2 54.60 41.85 -13.72
CA ALA A 2 53.32 41.86 -12.99
C ALA A 2 52.02 41.64 -13.79
N THR A 3 51.67 40.36 -13.84
CA THR A 3 50.34 39.74 -13.98
C THR A 3 49.31 40.26 -12.96
N SER A 4 48.03 40.35 -13.35
CA SER A 4 46.92 40.21 -12.40
C SER A 4 45.79 39.39 -13.04
N LEU A 5 45.55 38.23 -12.43
CA LEU A 5 44.56 37.22 -12.79
C LEU A 5 43.15 37.70 -12.41
N GLY A 6 42.25 37.75 -13.39
CA GLY A 6 40.83 37.89 -13.16
C GLY A 6 40.27 36.59 -12.57
N VAL A 7 39.88 36.64 -11.29
CA VAL A 7 39.22 35.57 -10.55
C VAL A 7 37.89 35.25 -11.23
N THR A 8 37.80 34.08 -11.83
CA THR A 8 36.54 33.52 -12.35
C THR A 8 35.76 32.97 -11.15
N LEU A 9 34.67 33.65 -10.74
CA LEU A 9 33.72 33.11 -9.77
C LEU A 9 33.01 31.89 -10.39
N LEU A 10 33.49 30.70 -10.07
CA LEU A 10 32.73 29.46 -10.19
C LEU A 10 31.63 29.49 -9.14
N PHE A 11 30.42 29.90 -9.52
CA PHE A 11 29.21 29.56 -8.77
C PHE A 11 29.01 28.04 -8.88
N LEU A 12 29.66 27.29 -7.99
CA LEU A 12 29.21 25.97 -7.59
C LEU A 12 27.84 26.16 -6.94
N SER A 13 26.79 26.10 -7.77
CA SER A 13 25.44 25.84 -7.28
C SER A 13 25.48 24.45 -6.65
N ALA A 14 25.78 24.40 -5.36
CA ALA A 14 25.41 23.29 -4.50
C ALA A 14 23.88 23.22 -4.57
N LEU A 15 23.38 22.45 -5.53
CA LEU A 15 22.03 21.92 -5.47
C LEU A 15 21.92 21.29 -4.08
N PRO A 16 20.97 21.74 -3.23
CA PRO A 16 20.69 20.96 -2.04
C PRO A 16 20.32 19.58 -2.58
N LEU A 17 21.10 18.57 -2.21
CA LEU A 17 20.63 17.20 -2.16
C LEU A 17 19.40 17.26 -1.27
N LEU A 18 18.23 17.51 -1.87
CA LEU A 18 16.94 17.20 -1.29
C LEU A 18 17.06 15.71 -0.98
N GLY A 19 17.43 15.41 0.27
CA GLY A 19 17.64 14.06 0.73
C GLY A 19 16.40 13.27 0.37
N ARG A 20 16.54 12.39 -0.63
CA ARG A 20 15.44 11.53 -1.04
C ARG A 20 15.06 10.72 0.19
N CYS A 21 13.82 10.90 0.62
CA CYS A 21 13.28 10.35 1.85
C CYS A 21 13.01 8.85 1.68
N GLU A 22 14.06 8.06 1.55
CA GLU A 22 13.96 6.60 1.40
C GLU A 22 13.73 5.91 2.76
N LEU A 23 13.14 4.72 2.70
CA LEU A 23 12.96 3.82 3.83
C LEU A 23 14.32 3.50 4.45
N LYS A 24 14.46 3.81 5.74
CA LYS A 24 15.67 3.47 6.49
C LYS A 24 15.54 2.02 6.98
N LEU A 25 16.31 1.12 6.39
CA LEU A 25 16.37 -0.28 6.80
C LEU A 25 17.47 -0.49 7.87
N ASN A 26 17.30 -1.51 8.69
CA ASN A 26 18.34 -1.95 9.64
C ASN A 26 19.60 -2.46 8.90
N PRO A 27 20.79 -2.37 9.51
CA PRO A 27 22.03 -2.85 8.89
C PRO A 27 21.93 -4.30 8.38
N GLY A 28 22.36 -4.53 7.14
CA GLY A 28 22.32 -5.85 6.50
C GLY A 28 21.00 -6.18 5.80
N CYS A 29 19.96 -5.37 5.96
CA CYS A 29 18.69 -5.55 5.26
C CYS A 29 18.68 -4.92 3.87
N LYS A 30 17.95 -5.57 2.97
CA LYS A 30 17.78 -5.19 1.57
C LYS A 30 16.31 -5.26 1.20
N VAL A 31 15.77 -4.25 0.52
CA VAL A 31 14.35 -4.21 0.14
C VAL A 31 13.99 -5.35 -0.83
N GLU A 32 14.97 -5.87 -1.55
CA GLU A 32 14.85 -7.04 -2.40
C GLU A 32 14.39 -8.29 -1.61
N THR A 33 14.75 -8.40 -0.33
CA THR A 33 14.26 -9.49 0.54
C THR A 33 12.75 -9.41 0.74
N LEU A 34 12.20 -8.21 0.95
CA LEU A 34 10.75 -7.99 1.02
C LEU A 34 10.09 -8.32 -0.31
N ARG A 35 10.66 -7.85 -1.42
CA ARG A 35 10.12 -8.11 -2.77
C ARG A 35 10.11 -9.61 -3.10
N ALA A 36 11.12 -10.35 -2.64
CA ALA A 36 11.21 -11.79 -2.81
C ALA A 36 10.16 -12.57 -2.00
N CYS A 37 9.63 -12.01 -0.90
CA CYS A 37 8.48 -12.59 -0.21
C CYS A 37 7.22 -12.58 -1.08
N GLY A 38 7.09 -11.63 -2.01
CA GLY A 38 5.89 -11.42 -2.79
C GLY A 38 4.80 -10.65 -2.04
N ASP A 39 3.69 -10.40 -2.72
CA ASP A 39 2.53 -9.65 -2.21
C ASP A 39 1.24 -10.07 -2.91
N ASP A 40 1.16 -11.34 -3.28
CA ASP A 40 0.00 -11.96 -3.91
C ASP A 40 -1.18 -12.08 -2.93
N PHE A 41 -0.89 -12.09 -1.62
CA PHE A 41 -1.88 -12.05 -0.55
C PHE A 41 -2.70 -10.74 -0.48
N ILE A 42 -2.36 -9.72 -1.28
CA ILE A 42 -3.18 -8.51 -1.42
C ILE A 42 -4.32 -8.79 -2.42
N PRO A 43 -5.59 -8.79 -1.99
CA PRO A 43 -6.72 -9.12 -2.86
C PRO A 43 -6.74 -8.29 -4.15
N TYR A 44 -6.91 -8.95 -5.30
CA TYR A 44 -6.98 -8.33 -6.63
C TYR A 44 -5.77 -7.48 -7.05
N LYS A 45 -4.63 -7.58 -6.37
CA LYS A 45 -3.43 -6.81 -6.77
C LYS A 45 -2.79 -7.32 -8.05
N LYS A 46 -2.64 -8.63 -8.18
CA LYS A 46 -1.96 -9.26 -9.35
C LYS A 46 -2.86 -9.40 -10.57
N GLY A 47 -4.17 -9.35 -10.39
CA GLY A 47 -5.12 -9.48 -11.48
C GLY A 47 -6.58 -9.51 -11.00
N PRO A 48 -7.52 -9.73 -11.94
CA PRO A 48 -8.96 -9.67 -11.69
C PRO A 48 -9.53 -10.96 -11.08
N HIS A 49 -8.71 -11.83 -10.50
CA HIS A 49 -9.17 -13.13 -10.02
C HIS A 49 -8.54 -13.48 -8.66
N LEU A 50 -9.36 -14.03 -7.79
CA LEU A 50 -8.97 -14.68 -6.55
C LEU A 50 -9.40 -16.15 -6.57
N HIS A 51 -8.67 -16.96 -5.83
CA HIS A 51 -8.78 -18.41 -5.85
C HIS A 51 -10.15 -18.90 -5.34
N GLU A 52 -10.98 -19.55 -6.17
CA GLU A 52 -12.36 -19.85 -5.78
C GLU A 52 -12.48 -21.05 -4.84
N SER A 53 -12.12 -22.24 -5.33
CA SER A 53 -12.36 -23.51 -4.62
C SER A 53 -11.42 -24.62 -5.10
N GLY A 54 -11.41 -25.75 -4.38
CA GLY A 54 -10.61 -26.93 -4.75
C GLY A 54 -9.11 -26.64 -4.77
N GLN A 55 -8.41 -27.22 -5.74
CA GLN A 55 -6.96 -27.12 -5.83
C GLN A 55 -6.45 -25.67 -5.96
N GLU A 56 -7.17 -24.81 -6.70
CA GLU A 56 -6.79 -23.40 -6.84
C GLU A 56 -6.83 -22.68 -5.48
N PHE A 57 -7.86 -22.96 -4.69
CA PHE A 57 -8.00 -22.42 -3.34
C PHE A 57 -6.87 -22.89 -2.41
N ASP A 58 -6.58 -24.19 -2.43
CA ASP A 58 -5.52 -24.77 -1.59
C ASP A 58 -4.13 -24.21 -1.94
N GLU A 59 -3.84 -24.05 -3.25
CA GLU A 59 -2.59 -23.47 -3.73
C GLU A 59 -2.48 -21.97 -3.39
N GLY A 60 -3.57 -21.21 -3.55
CA GLY A 60 -3.65 -19.81 -3.15
C GLY A 60 -3.39 -19.63 -1.66
N CYS A 61 -4.11 -20.37 -0.82
CA CYS A 61 -3.93 -20.38 0.63
C CYS A 61 -2.50 -20.76 1.04
N LYS A 62 -1.89 -21.78 0.41
CA LYS A 62 -0.51 -22.17 0.67
C LYS A 62 0.47 -21.06 0.30
N LYS A 63 0.25 -20.38 -0.83
CA LYS A 63 1.07 -19.26 -1.27
C LYS A 63 0.99 -18.12 -0.27
N ASP A 64 -0.21 -17.68 0.08
CA ASP A 64 -0.41 -16.55 1.00
C ASP A 64 0.19 -16.85 2.38
N LYS A 65 -0.02 -18.06 2.91
CA LYS A 65 0.59 -18.55 4.17
C LYS A 65 2.12 -18.69 4.12
N THR A 66 2.72 -18.64 2.94
CA THR A 66 4.19 -18.57 2.78
C THR A 66 4.68 -17.12 2.72
N GLN A 67 3.97 -16.27 1.98
CA GLN A 67 4.38 -14.89 1.75
C GLN A 67 4.18 -13.99 2.98
N LEU A 68 3.09 -14.17 3.73
CA LEU A 68 2.76 -13.37 4.91
C LEU A 68 3.81 -13.51 6.02
N PRO A 69 4.18 -14.72 6.49
CA PRO A 69 5.24 -14.87 7.49
C PRO A 69 6.60 -14.34 7.02
N CYS A 70 6.94 -14.51 5.75
CA CYS A 70 8.16 -13.94 5.16
C CYS A 70 8.16 -12.40 5.27
N THR A 71 7.05 -11.78 4.89
CA THR A 71 6.84 -10.32 4.95
C THR A 71 6.90 -9.82 6.39
N ILE A 72 6.20 -10.48 7.32
CA ILE A 72 6.19 -10.13 8.74
C ILE A 72 7.59 -10.26 9.34
N LYS A 73 8.34 -11.30 8.99
CA LYS A 73 9.73 -11.47 9.41
C LYS A 73 10.60 -10.32 8.90
N PHE A 74 10.47 -9.95 7.63
CA PHE A 74 11.18 -8.80 7.08
C PHE A 74 10.87 -7.52 7.86
N ILE A 75 9.59 -7.21 8.08
CA ILE A 75 9.20 -6.00 8.82
C ILE A 75 9.80 -6.02 10.24
N ASN A 76 9.76 -7.16 10.92
CA ASN A 76 10.31 -7.29 12.26
C ASN A 76 11.81 -7.06 12.35
N ASP A 77 12.56 -7.66 11.42
CA ASP A 77 14.02 -7.69 11.46
C ASP A 77 14.65 -6.44 10.82
N CYS A 78 13.97 -5.85 9.84
CA CYS A 78 14.57 -4.86 8.95
C CYS A 78 14.03 -3.43 9.09
N THR A 79 13.00 -3.22 9.91
CA THR A 79 12.37 -1.91 10.07
C THR A 79 12.25 -1.53 11.55
N GLU A 80 12.03 -0.24 11.83
CA GLU A 80 11.95 0.29 13.19
C GLU A 80 10.90 1.40 13.32
N GLY A 81 10.55 1.73 14.57
CA GLY A 81 9.67 2.83 14.91
C GLY A 81 8.26 2.73 14.31
N LEU A 82 7.72 3.88 13.90
CA LEU A 82 6.35 3.99 13.40
C LEU A 82 6.12 3.22 12.10
N SER A 83 7.14 3.14 11.24
CA SER A 83 7.07 2.39 9.97
C SER A 83 6.83 0.89 10.23
N LYS A 84 7.58 0.31 11.16
CA LYS A 84 7.39 -1.07 11.64
C LYS A 84 5.99 -1.28 12.20
N ALA A 85 5.56 -0.41 13.12
CA ALA A 85 4.27 -0.55 13.78
C ALA A 85 3.10 -0.51 12.77
N ALA A 86 3.06 0.48 11.89
CA ALA A 86 2.01 0.63 10.89
C ALA A 86 1.98 -0.56 9.90
N ALA A 87 3.14 -0.99 9.41
CA ALA A 87 3.22 -2.13 8.49
C ALA A 87 2.83 -3.45 9.16
N LEU A 88 3.25 -3.70 10.41
CA LEU A 88 2.86 -4.90 11.14
C LEU A 88 1.35 -4.97 11.39
N VAL A 89 0.71 -3.85 11.76
CA VAL A 89 -0.75 -3.83 11.97
C VAL A 89 -1.48 -4.24 10.69
N ALA A 90 -1.15 -3.61 9.56
CA ALA A 90 -1.83 -3.91 8.29
C ALA A 90 -1.56 -5.34 7.80
N VAL A 91 -0.31 -5.82 7.89
CA VAL A 91 0.06 -7.14 7.37
C VAL A 91 -0.45 -8.26 8.29
N LYS A 92 -0.47 -8.07 9.61
CA LYS A 92 -1.08 -9.04 10.53
C LYS A 92 -2.60 -9.11 10.38
N ALA A 93 -3.27 -7.99 10.14
CA ALA A 93 -4.69 -8.01 9.82
C ALA A 93 -4.96 -8.86 8.56
N LEU A 94 -4.11 -8.77 7.53
CA LEU A 94 -4.21 -9.65 6.36
C LEU A 94 -3.90 -11.11 6.68
N GLU A 95 -2.90 -11.37 7.52
CA GLU A 95 -2.58 -12.72 7.98
C GLU A 95 -3.79 -13.37 8.68
N GLU A 96 -4.41 -12.68 9.62
CA GLU A 96 -5.62 -13.14 10.32
C GLU A 96 -6.77 -13.43 9.36
N ASN A 97 -6.99 -12.56 8.37
CA ASN A 97 -8.03 -12.76 7.35
C ASN A 97 -7.75 -13.95 6.44
N VAL A 98 -6.51 -14.12 6.00
CA VAL A 98 -6.08 -15.27 5.18
C VAL A 98 -6.18 -16.55 5.98
N GLU A 99 -5.69 -16.59 7.22
CA GLU A 99 -5.78 -17.77 8.08
C GLU A 99 -7.23 -18.19 8.29
N ALA A 100 -8.10 -17.23 8.60
CA ALA A 100 -9.52 -17.48 8.81
C ALA A 100 -10.22 -17.94 7.53
N ALA A 101 -9.98 -17.27 6.39
CA ALA A 101 -10.57 -17.66 5.11
C ALA A 101 -10.11 -19.06 4.67
N CYS A 102 -8.84 -19.40 4.91
CA CYS A 102 -8.23 -20.69 4.56
C CYS A 102 -8.50 -21.81 5.56
N ALA A 103 -9.23 -21.56 6.64
CA ALA A 103 -9.64 -22.58 7.60
C ALA A 103 -10.98 -23.21 7.15
N VAL A 104 -10.89 -24.29 6.36
CA VAL A 104 -12.05 -24.99 5.79
C VAL A 104 -13.07 -25.35 6.88
N GLY A 105 -14.33 -24.99 6.64
CA GLY A 105 -15.45 -25.22 7.56
C GLY A 105 -15.65 -24.12 8.61
N SER A 106 -14.75 -23.14 8.72
CA SER A 106 -14.96 -21.97 9.58
C SER A 106 -15.99 -20.99 9.00
N ASP A 107 -16.52 -20.10 9.84
CA ASP A 107 -17.42 -19.03 9.40
C ASP A 107 -16.77 -18.11 8.37
N ALA A 108 -15.48 -17.81 8.52
CA ALA A 108 -14.75 -16.95 7.59
C ALA A 108 -14.56 -17.62 6.22
N TYR A 109 -14.21 -18.92 6.21
CA TYR A 109 -14.21 -19.73 4.98
C TYR A 109 -15.58 -19.71 4.29
N ASN A 110 -16.66 -19.94 5.05
CA ASN A 110 -18.01 -19.94 4.48
C ASN A 110 -18.40 -18.57 3.90
N ARG A 111 -18.03 -17.47 4.58
CA ARG A 111 -18.24 -16.10 4.06
C ARG A 111 -17.45 -15.86 2.77
N TYR A 112 -16.19 -16.28 2.72
CA TYR A 112 -15.36 -16.19 1.52
C TYR A 112 -16.00 -16.97 0.35
N GLN A 113 -16.31 -18.24 0.55
CA GLN A 113 -16.89 -19.12 -0.47
C GLN A 113 -18.23 -18.61 -1.00
N LYS A 114 -19.05 -17.99 -0.15
CA LYS A 114 -20.31 -17.37 -0.56
C LYS A 114 -20.09 -16.15 -1.45
N ALA A 115 -19.05 -15.36 -1.20
CA ALA A 115 -18.79 -14.10 -1.87
C ALA A 115 -17.96 -14.24 -3.16
N ILE A 116 -17.03 -15.21 -3.19
CA ILE A 116 -15.89 -15.21 -4.13
C ILE A 116 -16.30 -15.20 -5.60
N LYS A 117 -17.30 -16.01 -5.99
CA LYS A 117 -17.80 -16.06 -7.37
C LYS A 117 -18.33 -14.71 -7.84
N CYS A 118 -19.05 -14.00 -6.97
CA CYS A 118 -19.55 -12.67 -7.32
C CYS A 118 -18.40 -11.65 -7.36
N MET A 119 -17.46 -11.72 -6.41
CA MET A 119 -16.30 -10.83 -6.40
C MET A 119 -15.47 -10.99 -7.68
N ASN A 120 -15.19 -12.23 -8.11
CA ASN A 120 -14.48 -12.51 -9.35
C ASN A 120 -15.23 -12.02 -10.58
N SER A 121 -16.57 -12.06 -10.59
CA SER A 121 -17.37 -11.45 -11.68
C SER A 121 -17.18 -9.93 -11.79
N GLN A 122 -16.77 -9.27 -10.70
CA GLN A 122 -16.43 -7.84 -10.66
C GLN A 122 -14.91 -7.61 -10.63
N GLY A 123 -14.11 -8.64 -10.87
CA GLY A 123 -12.68 -8.67 -10.63
C GLY A 123 -11.89 -7.59 -11.39
N GLU A 124 -12.28 -7.27 -12.62
CA GLU A 124 -11.67 -6.18 -13.39
C GLU A 124 -11.82 -4.81 -12.69
N LYS A 125 -13.00 -4.54 -12.11
CA LYS A 125 -13.25 -3.30 -11.38
C LYS A 125 -12.46 -3.29 -10.07
N LEU A 126 -12.43 -4.42 -9.36
CA LEU A 126 -11.69 -4.57 -8.11
C LEU A 126 -10.18 -4.38 -8.33
N HIS A 127 -9.63 -5.06 -9.33
CA HIS A 127 -8.22 -4.92 -9.71
C HIS A 127 -7.88 -3.48 -10.09
N LYS A 128 -8.77 -2.80 -10.82
CA LYS A 128 -8.61 -1.38 -11.14
C LYS A 128 -8.62 -0.49 -9.90
N CYS A 129 -9.49 -0.74 -8.92
CA CYS A 129 -9.50 0.00 -7.66
C CYS A 129 -8.14 -0.13 -6.93
N ILE A 130 -7.65 -1.36 -6.77
CA ILE A 130 -6.38 -1.64 -6.09
C ILE A 130 -5.18 -1.07 -6.85
N SER A 131 -5.16 -1.22 -8.17
CA SER A 131 -4.10 -0.67 -9.03
C SER A 131 -4.05 0.85 -9.00
N ASN A 132 -5.21 1.51 -9.00
CA ASN A 132 -5.30 2.96 -8.87
C ASN A 132 -4.79 3.42 -7.50
N PHE A 133 -5.19 2.75 -6.43
CA PHE A 133 -4.70 3.03 -5.07
C PHE A 133 -3.19 2.91 -5.00
N GLN A 134 -2.64 1.77 -5.42
CA GLN A 134 -1.19 1.54 -5.46
C GLN A 134 -0.47 2.63 -6.25
N GLY A 135 -0.97 2.98 -7.44
CA GLY A 135 -0.35 4.00 -8.28
C GLY A 135 -0.40 5.42 -7.68
N VAL A 136 -1.46 5.77 -6.94
CA VAL A 136 -1.51 7.05 -6.21
C VAL A 136 -0.51 7.06 -5.07
N LEU A 137 -0.44 6.00 -4.27
CA LEU A 137 0.50 5.91 -3.16
C LEU A 137 1.96 5.92 -3.63
N GLU A 138 2.27 5.19 -4.71
CA GLU A 138 3.60 5.20 -5.31
C GLU A 138 4.00 6.61 -5.76
N ARG A 139 3.11 7.30 -6.49
CA ARG A 139 3.36 8.70 -6.88
C ARG A 139 3.49 9.61 -5.67
N ALA A 140 2.71 9.41 -4.61
CA ALA A 140 2.80 10.21 -3.41
C ALA A 140 4.20 10.07 -2.78
N VAL A 141 4.64 8.84 -2.54
CA VAL A 141 5.98 8.56 -1.99
C VAL A 141 7.11 9.12 -2.86
N VAL A 142 6.99 9.03 -4.19
CA VAL A 142 8.08 9.39 -5.11
C VAL A 142 8.09 10.88 -5.47
N LYS A 143 6.93 11.55 -5.53
CA LYS A 143 6.79 12.90 -6.10
C LYS A 143 6.29 13.95 -5.12
N ALA A 144 5.53 13.57 -4.09
CA ALA A 144 5.00 14.54 -3.15
C ALA A 144 6.08 15.02 -2.18
N PRO A 145 5.97 16.25 -1.65
CA PRO A 145 6.68 16.62 -0.44
C PRO A 145 6.36 15.62 0.68
N SER A 146 7.36 15.20 1.47
CA SER A 146 7.17 14.15 2.49
C SER A 146 6.01 14.41 3.44
N LYS A 147 5.78 15.68 3.82
CA LYS A 147 4.66 16.11 4.69
C LYS A 147 3.27 15.94 4.06
N GLU A 148 3.19 15.82 2.73
CA GLU A 148 1.93 15.70 2.00
C GLU A 148 1.61 14.26 1.62
N VAL A 149 2.57 13.33 1.73
CA VAL A 149 2.37 11.91 1.41
C VAL A 149 1.17 11.34 2.15
N ILE A 150 1.00 11.67 3.42
CA ILE A 150 -0.16 11.23 4.20
C ILE A 150 -1.48 11.83 3.70
N HIS A 151 -1.47 13.08 3.21
CA HIS A 151 -2.68 13.70 2.68
C HIS A 151 -3.19 12.95 1.43
N TYR A 152 -2.27 12.63 0.50
CA TYR A 152 -2.60 11.80 -0.66
C TYR A 152 -3.06 10.40 -0.26
N THR A 153 -2.37 9.78 0.71
CA THR A 153 -2.73 8.45 1.21
C THR A 153 -4.15 8.43 1.76
N CYS A 154 -4.49 9.40 2.61
CA CYS A 154 -5.82 9.53 3.22
C CYS A 154 -6.93 9.76 2.21
N CYS A 155 -6.73 10.66 1.24
CA CYS A 155 -7.70 10.89 0.19
C CYS A 155 -7.85 9.68 -0.73
N SER A 156 -6.74 9.01 -1.06
CA SER A 156 -6.76 7.83 -1.91
C SER A 156 -7.41 6.63 -1.21
N TYR A 157 -7.24 6.49 0.10
CA TYR A 157 -7.91 5.46 0.88
C TYR A 157 -9.43 5.61 0.79
N ALA A 158 -9.94 6.81 1.06
CA ALA A 158 -11.38 7.10 0.97
C ALA A 158 -11.94 6.79 -0.43
N GLN A 159 -11.22 7.21 -1.48
CA GLN A 159 -11.59 6.91 -2.87
C GLN A 159 -11.56 5.41 -3.19
N THR A 160 -10.66 4.66 -2.56
CA THR A 160 -10.52 3.21 -2.77
C THR A 160 -11.67 2.47 -2.12
N VAL A 161 -12.04 2.84 -0.89
CA VAL A 161 -13.23 2.29 -0.20
C VAL A 161 -14.49 2.54 -1.04
N ASP A 162 -14.65 3.73 -1.62
CA ASP A 162 -15.75 4.05 -2.52
C ASP A 162 -15.73 3.20 -3.79
N CYS A 163 -14.57 3.09 -4.43
CA CYS A 163 -14.39 2.29 -5.63
C CYS A 163 -14.74 0.82 -5.39
N LEU A 164 -14.31 0.23 -4.27
CA LEU A 164 -14.62 -1.14 -3.89
C LEU A 164 -16.12 -1.32 -3.58
N THR A 165 -16.71 -0.35 -2.88
CA THR A 165 -18.14 -0.33 -2.59
C THR A 165 -18.98 -0.32 -3.86
N ASP A 166 -18.66 0.58 -4.79
CA ASP A 166 -19.37 0.72 -6.07
C ASP A 166 -19.16 -0.51 -6.96
N ALA A 167 -17.95 -1.06 -6.99
CA ALA A 167 -17.63 -2.27 -7.74
C ALA A 167 -18.45 -3.48 -7.24
N LEU A 168 -18.69 -3.57 -5.93
CA LEU A 168 -19.37 -4.69 -5.27
C LEU A 168 -20.85 -4.46 -5.00
N ALA A 169 -21.42 -3.31 -5.38
CA ALA A 169 -22.85 -3.05 -5.25
C ALA A 169 -23.74 -4.18 -5.85
N PRO A 170 -23.40 -4.80 -7.01
CA PRO A 170 -24.14 -5.95 -7.53
C PRO A 170 -24.05 -7.21 -6.66
N CYS A 171 -23.04 -7.30 -5.79
CA CYS A 171 -22.74 -8.45 -4.94
C CYS A 171 -23.19 -8.27 -3.48
N LYS A 172 -23.99 -7.25 -3.19
CA LYS A 172 -24.43 -6.93 -1.82
C LYS A 172 -25.21 -8.08 -1.16
N SER A 173 -26.06 -8.78 -1.91
CA SER A 173 -26.90 -9.87 -1.38
C SER A 173 -26.10 -11.07 -0.85
N VAL A 174 -24.87 -11.25 -1.33
CA VAL A 174 -23.98 -12.34 -0.90
C VAL A 174 -22.97 -11.90 0.16
N GLY A 175 -22.99 -10.64 0.58
CA GLY A 175 -22.08 -10.09 1.60
C GLY A 175 -20.66 -9.80 1.09
N ALA A 176 -20.44 -9.78 -0.22
CA ALA A 176 -19.11 -9.56 -0.79
C ALA A 176 -18.54 -8.16 -0.49
N GLN A 177 -19.42 -7.15 -0.51
CA GLN A 177 -19.05 -5.77 -0.19
C GLN A 177 -18.52 -5.68 1.24
N ASP A 178 -19.28 -6.19 2.21
CA ASP A 178 -18.90 -6.16 3.62
C ASP A 178 -17.62 -6.97 3.89
N TYR A 179 -17.43 -8.07 3.15
CA TYR A 179 -16.22 -8.89 3.24
C TYR A 179 -14.96 -8.11 2.81
N ILE A 180 -14.94 -7.56 1.59
CA ILE A 180 -13.75 -6.84 1.07
C ILE A 180 -13.52 -5.51 1.77
N VAL A 181 -14.57 -4.72 2.01
CA VAL A 181 -14.43 -3.43 2.70
C VAL A 181 -14.02 -3.65 4.15
N GLY A 182 -14.53 -4.71 4.80
CA GLY A 182 -14.13 -5.10 6.16
C GLY A 182 -12.64 -5.40 6.28
N ILE A 183 -12.05 -6.10 5.31
CA ILE A 183 -10.59 -6.34 5.27
C ILE A 183 -9.83 -5.01 5.21
N VAL A 184 -10.23 -4.11 4.32
CA VAL A 184 -9.57 -2.81 4.14
C VAL A 184 -9.67 -1.94 5.41
N GLU A 185 -10.84 -1.92 6.05
CA GLU A 185 -11.04 -1.22 7.33
C GLU A 185 -10.24 -1.84 8.48
N GLN A 186 -10.12 -3.18 8.56
CA GLN A 186 -9.30 -3.83 9.58
C GLN A 186 -7.81 -3.52 9.40
N MET A 187 -7.34 -3.42 8.15
CA MET A 187 -5.94 -3.10 7.86
C MET A 187 -5.57 -1.65 8.20
N PHE A 188 -6.45 -0.71 7.86
CA PHE A 188 -6.09 0.71 7.82
C PHE A 188 -7.00 1.64 8.61
N GLY A 189 -8.23 1.23 8.92
CA GLY A 189 -9.29 2.09 9.43
C GLY A 189 -8.89 2.86 10.69
N GLU A 190 -8.44 2.16 11.73
CA GLU A 190 -8.02 2.82 12.98
C GLU A 190 -6.82 3.75 12.78
N THR A 191 -5.80 3.28 12.06
CA THR A 191 -4.57 4.04 11.80
C THR A 191 -4.88 5.31 11.02
N LEU A 192 -5.66 5.19 9.93
CA LEU A 192 -6.03 6.32 9.08
C LEU A 192 -7.01 7.27 9.77
N ASN A 193 -7.92 6.77 10.60
CA ASN A 193 -8.79 7.63 11.41
C ASN A 193 -7.98 8.56 12.34
N LEU A 194 -6.84 8.09 12.85
CA LEU A 194 -5.96 8.90 13.70
C LEU A 194 -5.21 9.99 12.91
N VAL A 195 -4.69 9.67 11.72
CA VAL A 195 -3.74 10.54 11.01
C VAL A 195 -4.36 11.37 9.89
N CYS A 196 -5.55 11.01 9.39
CA CYS A 196 -6.12 11.67 8.22
C CYS A 196 -6.79 13.02 8.52
N GLY A 197 -7.24 13.26 9.75
CA GLY A 197 -7.79 14.55 10.16
C GLY A 197 -8.88 15.07 9.21
N LYS A 198 -8.56 16.13 8.46
CA LYS A 198 -9.46 16.78 7.48
C LYS A 198 -9.47 16.15 6.08
N TYR A 199 -8.52 15.26 5.77
CA TYR A 199 -8.42 14.56 4.48
C TYR A 199 -9.31 13.31 4.51
N LYS A 200 -10.61 13.51 4.33
CA LYS A 200 -11.64 12.47 4.40
C LYS A 200 -12.45 12.44 3.10
N LYS A 201 -13.26 11.38 2.94
CA LYS A 201 -14.17 11.22 1.79
C LYS A 201 -14.95 12.51 1.50
N GLY A 202 -14.81 13.01 0.27
CA GLY A 202 -15.56 14.18 -0.22
C GLY A 202 -15.14 15.54 0.35
N SER A 203 -14.12 15.62 1.21
CA SER A 203 -13.69 16.86 1.84
C SER A 203 -13.13 17.87 0.81
N ALA A 204 -13.18 19.15 1.16
CA ALA A 204 -12.64 20.21 0.31
C ALA A 204 -11.12 20.06 0.13
N GLU A 205 -10.44 19.54 1.15
CA GLU A 205 -9.01 19.30 1.16
C GLU A 205 -8.60 18.20 0.18
N CYS A 206 -9.34 17.10 0.12
CA CYS A 206 -9.08 16.07 -0.89
C CYS A 206 -9.33 16.58 -2.32
N LYS A 207 -10.29 17.50 -2.50
CA LYS A 207 -10.59 18.11 -3.80
C LYS A 207 -9.55 19.15 -4.22
N SER A 208 -8.90 19.80 -3.25
CA SER A 208 -7.90 20.85 -3.51
C SER A 208 -6.46 20.33 -3.59
N LEU A 209 -6.22 19.06 -3.26
CA LEU A 209 -4.91 18.44 -3.43
C LEU A 209 -4.49 18.47 -4.91
N PRO A 210 -3.31 19.00 -5.24
CA PRO A 210 -2.85 19.07 -6.62
C PRO A 210 -2.62 17.66 -7.18
N GLN A 211 -2.80 17.51 -8.48
CA GLN A 211 -2.49 16.23 -9.13
C GLN A 211 -0.98 16.01 -9.12
N LEU A 212 -0.56 14.83 -8.65
CA LEU A 212 0.85 14.44 -8.69
C LEU A 212 1.29 14.14 -10.13
N PRO A 213 2.51 14.57 -10.52
CA PRO A 213 3.09 14.20 -11.81
C PRO A 213 3.15 12.68 -12.00
N ARG A 214 3.04 12.22 -13.25
CA ARG A 214 3.33 10.83 -13.59
C ARG A 214 4.80 10.50 -13.29
N LEU A 215 5.06 9.23 -13.02
CA LEU A 215 6.43 8.72 -12.93
C LEU A 215 7.06 8.71 -14.32
N GLY A 216 8.25 9.27 -14.42
CA GLY A 216 9.13 9.20 -15.58
C GLY A 216 10.03 7.95 -15.56
N ALA A 217 10.82 7.78 -16.61
CA ALA A 217 11.67 6.60 -16.78
C ALA A 217 12.79 6.48 -15.72
N SER A 218 13.25 7.61 -15.16
CA SER A 218 14.30 7.64 -14.13
C SER A 218 13.76 7.58 -12.70
N ASP A 219 12.45 7.53 -12.52
CA ASP A 219 11.86 7.46 -11.18
C ASP A 219 11.91 6.05 -10.63
N ARG A 220 12.13 5.95 -9.31
CA ARG A 220 12.04 4.68 -8.59
C ARG A 220 10.63 4.11 -8.71
N ARG A 221 10.56 2.79 -8.90
CA ARG A 221 9.30 2.04 -8.93
C ARG A 221 9.12 1.23 -7.65
N LEU A 222 7.90 1.25 -7.14
CA LEU A 222 7.48 0.55 -5.93
C LEU A 222 6.38 -0.45 -6.29
N ASP A 223 6.79 -1.63 -6.74
CA ASP A 223 5.82 -2.64 -7.19
C ASP A 223 5.23 -3.44 -6.04
N ASN A 224 5.87 -3.45 -4.87
CA ASN A 224 5.42 -4.17 -3.67
C ASN A 224 4.62 -3.21 -2.76
N ILE A 225 3.36 -3.56 -2.44
CA ILE A 225 2.49 -2.68 -1.65
C ILE A 225 3.00 -2.49 -0.21
N VAL A 226 3.65 -3.49 0.37
CA VAL A 226 4.22 -3.38 1.72
C VAL A 226 5.41 -2.43 1.73
N GLU A 227 6.20 -2.40 0.66
CA GLU A 227 7.26 -1.39 0.49
C GLU A 227 6.68 0.03 0.46
N ILE A 228 5.59 0.26 -0.28
CA ILE A 228 4.89 1.56 -0.31
C ILE A 228 4.35 1.93 1.07
N LEU A 229 3.77 0.97 1.80
CA LEU A 229 3.25 1.20 3.15
C LEU A 229 4.36 1.60 4.11
N LEU A 230 5.49 0.90 4.08
CA LEU A 230 6.66 1.21 4.90
C LEU A 230 7.21 2.61 4.61
N GLU A 231 7.31 2.98 3.33
CA GLU A 231 7.74 4.31 2.91
C GLU A 231 6.76 5.40 3.36
N THR A 232 5.46 5.16 3.19
CA THR A 232 4.40 6.08 3.61
C THR A 232 4.45 6.30 5.12
N ALA A 233 4.54 5.23 5.91
CA ALA A 233 4.61 5.32 7.37
C ALA A 233 5.92 5.96 7.86
N ASN A 234 7.02 5.76 7.14
CA ASN A 234 8.30 6.41 7.42
C ASN A 234 8.23 7.95 7.26
N THR A 235 7.32 8.48 6.44
CA THR A 235 7.08 9.94 6.37
C THR A 235 6.41 10.51 7.61
N LEU A 236 5.66 9.71 8.37
CA LEU A 236 4.94 10.13 9.57
C LEU A 236 5.86 10.28 10.80
N GLY A 237 6.91 9.47 10.87
CA GLY A 237 7.81 9.42 12.02
C GLY A 237 8.87 10.54 12.04
N ARG A 238 8.98 11.33 10.97
CA ARG A 238 10.03 12.35 10.82
C ARG A 238 9.55 13.70 11.35
N LYS A 239 10.12 14.14 12.48
CA LYS A 239 10.03 15.54 12.92
C LYS A 239 10.82 16.42 11.95
N ASN A 240 10.25 17.57 11.57
CA ASN A 240 10.95 18.61 10.82
C ASN A 240 12.16 19.12 11.58
#